data_AF-N1UL65-F1
#
_entry.id   AF-N1UL65-F1
#
_cell.length_a   1.000
_cell.length_b   1.000
_cell.length_c   1.000
_cell.angle_alpha   90.00
_cell.angle_beta   90.00
_cell.angle_gamma   90.00
#
_symmetry.space_group_name_H-M   'P 1'
#
loop_
_entity.id
_entity.type
_entity.pdbx_description
1 polymer ?
#
loop_
_entity_poly.entity_id
_entity_poly.type
_entity_poly.pdbx_seq_one_letter_code
_entity_poly.pdbx_strand_id
1 'polypeptide(L)'
;MRGKEFETALEEKNIPNVNYSKIPVLVKQNKFKRIVAVTFSQLELDLVAKLAKRHSNLEVVALHYGSPFLKLNTLPNLKILFSFSPTLESKKALLYSVLERKSTIPVVDLILKGENEKTASQQP
;
A
#
# COMPACT_ATOMS: atom_id res chain seq x y z
N MET A 1 -15.48 8.20 -6.12
CA MET A 1 -14.02 8.27 -5.89
C MET A 1 -13.73 7.53 -4.60
N ARG A 2 -12.76 6.60 -4.58
CA ARG A 2 -12.38 5.86 -3.37
C ARG A 2 -11.39 6.68 -2.53
N GLY A 3 -11.33 6.43 -1.23
CA GLY A 3 -10.47 7.18 -0.32
C GLY A 3 -11.01 8.56 0.01
N LYS A 4 -12.34 8.75 0.06
CA LYS A 4 -12.96 9.99 0.53
C LYS A 4 -12.55 10.31 1.96
N GLU A 5 -12.34 9.26 2.75
CA GLU A 5 -11.84 9.36 4.12
C GLU A 5 -10.44 10.00 4.24
N PHE A 6 -9.75 10.22 3.11
CA PHE A 6 -8.43 10.81 3.05
C PHE A 6 -8.40 12.20 2.41
N GLU A 7 -9.54 12.72 1.94
CA GLU A 7 -9.63 13.94 1.13
C GLU A 7 -8.92 15.12 1.80
N THR A 8 -9.24 15.41 3.06
CA THR A 8 -8.59 16.46 3.86
C THR A 8 -7.06 16.30 3.93
N ALA A 9 -6.57 15.09 4.24
CA ALA A 9 -5.13 14.84 4.39
C ALA A 9 -4.37 14.95 3.06
N LEU A 10 -5.04 14.67 1.94
CA LEU A 10 -4.47 14.80 0.60
C LEU A 10 -4.48 16.27 0.14
N GLU A 11 -5.56 17.01 0.42
CA GLU A 11 -5.68 18.45 0.13
C GLU A 11 -4.63 19.26 0.88
N GLU A 12 -4.44 19.01 2.18
CA GLU A 12 -3.40 19.67 2.99
C GLU A 12 -1.99 19.52 2.41
N LYS A 13 -1.73 18.43 1.68
CA LYS A 13 -0.44 18.13 1.06
C LYS A 13 -0.41 18.39 -0.45
N ASN A 14 -1.45 18.99 -1.02
CA ASN A 14 -1.62 19.23 -2.47
C ASN A 14 -1.48 17.96 -3.33
N ILE A 15 -1.97 16.82 -2.83
CA ILE A 15 -1.92 15.54 -3.53
C ILE A 15 -3.24 15.28 -4.25
N PRO A 16 -3.24 15.08 -5.58
CA PRO A 16 -4.47 14.88 -6.33
C PRO A 16 -5.05 13.48 -6.08
N ASN A 17 -6.31 13.42 -5.61
CA ASN A 17 -7.10 12.18 -5.62
C ASN A 17 -7.83 12.04 -6.95
N VAL A 18 -7.51 11.00 -7.72
CA VAL A 18 -7.99 10.85 -9.10
C VAL A 18 -8.46 9.42 -9.38
N ASN A 19 -9.41 9.28 -10.30
CA ASN A 19 -9.81 7.97 -10.79
C ASN A 19 -8.71 7.35 -11.66
N TYR A 20 -8.68 6.02 -11.69
CA TYR A 20 -7.71 5.23 -12.48
C TYR A 20 -7.60 5.68 -13.94
N SER A 21 -8.72 6.05 -14.57
CA SER A 21 -8.77 6.52 -15.96
C SER A 21 -7.97 7.81 -16.22
N LYS A 22 -7.73 8.64 -15.21
CA LYS A 22 -6.97 9.89 -15.33
C LYS A 22 -5.46 9.70 -15.13
N ILE A 23 -5.04 8.58 -14.55
CA ILE A 23 -3.62 8.28 -14.27
C ILE A 23 -2.74 8.35 -15.53
N PRO A 24 -3.11 7.74 -16.68
CA PRO A 24 -2.27 7.79 -17.88
C PRO A 24 -1.99 9.20 -18.38
N VAL A 25 -2.94 10.13 -18.24
CA VAL A 25 -2.79 11.53 -18.65
C VAL A 25 -1.85 12.27 -17.70
N LEU A 26 -2.00 12.05 -16.39
CA LEU A 26 -1.20 12.70 -15.36
C LEU A 26 0.26 12.23 -15.39
N VAL A 27 0.50 10.94 -15.61
CA VAL A 27 1.84 10.37 -15.69
C VAL A 27 2.63 10.94 -16.88
N LYS A 28 1.96 11.23 -18.01
CA LYS A 28 2.60 11.88 -19.17
C LYS A 28 3.17 13.27 -18.86
N GLN A 29 2.69 13.93 -17.81
CA GLN A 29 3.21 15.23 -17.39
C GLN A 29 4.55 15.12 -16.64
N ASN A 30 5.06 13.91 -16.36
CA ASN A 30 6.35 13.63 -15.68
C ASN A 30 6.55 14.34 -14.32
N LYS A 31 5.47 14.76 -13.66
CA LYS A 31 5.51 15.46 -12.37
C LYS A 31 5.49 14.54 -11.16
N PHE A 32 5.19 13.26 -11.35
CA PHE A 32 4.94 12.31 -10.26
C PHE A 32 6.05 11.28 -10.20
N LYS A 33 6.53 10.96 -8.99
CA LYS A 33 7.50 9.86 -8.74
C LYS A 33 6.82 8.57 -8.27
N ARG A 34 5.58 8.69 -7.77
CA ARG A 34 4.83 7.63 -7.12
C ARG A 34 3.34 7.67 -7.50
N ILE A 35 2.74 6.51 -7.71
CA ILE A 35 1.29 6.30 -7.83
C ILE A 35 0.83 5.52 -6.60
N VAL A 36 -0.21 6.01 -5.91
CA VAL A 36 -0.79 5.33 -4.75
C VAL A 36 -2.22 4.93 -5.09
N ALA A 37 -2.55 3.66 -4.90
CA ALA A 37 -3.87 3.11 -5.23
C ALA A 37 -4.48 2.39 -4.03
N VAL A 38 -5.75 2.66 -3.76
CA VAL A 38 -6.53 1.96 -2.73
C VAL A 38 -7.20 0.73 -3.33
N THR A 39 -6.97 -0.44 -2.74
CA THR A 39 -7.46 -1.74 -3.26
C THR A 39 -8.12 -2.58 -2.15
N PHE A 40 -9.04 -3.45 -2.55
CA PHE A 40 -9.81 -4.36 -1.69
C PHE A 40 -10.00 -5.75 -2.31
N SER A 41 -9.61 -5.96 -3.57
CA SER A 41 -9.78 -7.23 -4.28
C SER A 41 -8.58 -7.59 -5.15
N GLN A 42 -8.50 -8.85 -5.57
CA GLN A 42 -7.50 -9.33 -6.53
C GLN A 42 -7.56 -8.55 -7.85
N LEU A 43 -8.77 -8.30 -8.38
CA LEU A 43 -8.96 -7.58 -9.63
C LEU A 43 -8.29 -6.19 -9.59
N GLU A 44 -8.40 -5.50 -8.46
CA GLU A 44 -7.81 -4.19 -8.28
C GLU A 44 -6.29 -4.25 -8.14
N LEU A 45 -5.76 -5.26 -7.45
CA LEU A 45 -4.31 -5.50 -7.41
C LEU A 45 -3.74 -5.83 -8.79
N ASP A 46 -4.46 -6.60 -9.61
CA ASP A 46 -4.05 -6.92 -10.98
C ASP A 46 -4.03 -5.66 -11.87
N LEU A 47 -4.99 -4.74 -11.67
CA LEU A 47 -4.99 -3.44 -12.36
C LEU A 47 -3.80 -2.58 -11.93
N VAL A 48 -3.49 -2.54 -10.63
CA VAL A 48 -2.32 -1.81 -10.11
C VAL A 48 -1.01 -2.44 -10.62
N ALA A 49 -0.91 -3.76 -10.70
CA ALA A 49 0.23 -4.44 -11.29
C ALA A 49 0.40 -4.12 -12.79
N LYS A 50 -0.71 -4.00 -13.54
CA LYS A 50 -0.67 -3.53 -14.94
C LYS A 50 -0.17 -2.08 -15.05
N LEU A 51 -0.54 -1.19 -14.12
CA LEU A 51 0.04 0.16 -14.07
C LEU A 51 1.54 0.11 -13.81
N ALA A 52 1.99 -0.68 -12.84
CA ALA A 52 3.40 -0.82 -12.50
C ALA A 52 4.23 -1.33 -13.68
N LYS A 53 3.71 -2.31 -14.44
CA LYS A 53 4.34 -2.79 -15.68
C LYS A 53 4.43 -1.70 -16.77
N ARG A 54 3.38 -0.88 -16.92
CA ARG A 54 3.33 0.18 -17.93
C ARG A 54 4.23 1.38 -17.60
N HIS A 55 4.44 1.64 -16.32
CA HIS A 55 5.18 2.79 -15.82
C HIS A 55 6.34 2.33 -14.94
N SER A 56 7.30 1.62 -15.55
CA SER A 56 8.45 1.02 -14.85
C SER A 56 9.37 2.04 -14.17
N ASN A 57 9.32 3.31 -14.60
CA ASN A 57 10.06 4.43 -14.02
C ASN A 57 9.39 5.05 -12.78
N LEU A 58 8.19 4.61 -12.40
CA LEU A 58 7.45 5.11 -11.25
C LEU A 58 7.30 4.05 -10.18
N GLU A 59 7.37 4.47 -8.91
CA GLU A 59 6.97 3.61 -7.80
C GLU A 59 5.44 3.51 -7.75
N VAL A 60 4.92 2.30 -7.64
CA VAL A 60 3.48 2.05 -7.50
C VAL A 60 3.23 1.39 -6.16
N VAL A 61 2.37 2.00 -5.34
CA VAL A 61 2.02 1.52 -4.00
C VAL A 61 0.53 1.17 -3.95
N ALA A 62 0.22 -0.10 -3.72
CA ALA A 62 -1.13 -0.56 -3.43
C ALA A 62 -1.38 -0.55 -1.91
N LEU A 63 -2.32 0.26 -1.45
CA LEU A 63 -2.88 0.21 -0.10
C LEU A 63 -4.03 -0.79 -0.12
N HIS A 64 -3.82 -1.99 0.41
CA HIS A 64 -4.79 -3.08 0.37
C HIS A 64 -5.52 -3.24 1.70
N TYR A 65 -6.85 -3.15 1.65
CA TYR A 65 -7.75 -3.24 2.82
C TYR A 65 -8.73 -4.41 2.74
N GLY A 66 -8.54 -5.31 1.78
CA GLY A 66 -9.38 -6.47 1.56
C GLY A 66 -8.83 -7.76 2.17
N SER A 67 -9.23 -8.88 1.59
CA SER A 67 -8.81 -10.21 2.02
C SER A 67 -7.29 -10.44 1.90
N PRO A 68 -6.66 -11.20 2.81
CA PRO A 68 -5.27 -11.62 2.68
C PRO A 68 -5.05 -12.71 1.61
N PHE A 69 -6.10 -13.42 1.19
CA PHE A 69 -6.01 -14.56 0.28
C PHE A 69 -5.87 -14.11 -1.18
N LEU A 70 -4.66 -13.68 -1.55
CA LEU A 70 -4.37 -13.03 -2.82
C LEU A 70 -3.16 -13.65 -3.53
N LYS A 71 -3.16 -13.55 -4.85
CA LYS A 71 -2.00 -13.84 -5.68
C LYS A 71 -1.22 -12.54 -5.89
N LEU A 72 -0.05 -12.44 -5.26
CA LEU A 72 0.75 -11.23 -5.28
C LEU A 72 1.64 -11.18 -6.52
N ASN A 73 1.67 -10.03 -7.20
CA ASN A 73 2.60 -9.78 -8.28
C ASN A 73 3.93 -9.28 -7.69
N THR A 74 5.04 -9.86 -8.13
CA THR A 74 6.39 -9.42 -7.75
C THR A 74 7.01 -8.58 -8.87
N LEU A 75 6.76 -7.27 -8.82
CA LEU A 75 7.40 -6.30 -9.72
C LEU A 75 8.31 -5.38 -8.91
N PRO A 76 9.50 -5.02 -9.41
CA PRO A 76 10.50 -4.28 -8.63
C PRO A 76 10.03 -2.89 -8.20
N ASN A 77 9.11 -2.28 -8.95
CA ASN A 77 8.53 -0.98 -8.66
C ASN A 77 7.13 -1.06 -8.02
N LEU A 78 6.63 -2.25 -7.69
CA LEU A 78 5.33 -2.45 -7.04
C LEU A 78 5.52 -2.78 -5.56
N LYS A 79 4.93 -1.96 -4.69
CA LYS A 79 4.82 -2.23 -3.26
C LYS A 79 3.36 -2.45 -2.89
N ILE A 80 3.10 -3.46 -2.08
CA ILE A 80 1.75 -3.75 -1.57
C ILE A 80 1.82 -3.64 -0.05
N LEU A 81 1.03 -2.75 0.51
CA LEU A 81 0.90 -2.54 1.94
C LEU A 81 -0.47 -3.05 2.36
N PHE A 82 -0.52 -3.91 3.37
CA PHE A 82 -1.76 -4.52 3.83
C PHE A 82 -2.22 -3.90 5.14
N SER A 83 -3.53 -3.68 5.26
CA SER A 83 -4.20 -3.45 6.53
C SER A 83 -5.49 -4.26 6.54
N PHE A 84 -5.53 -5.32 7.35
CA PHE A 84 -6.71 -6.19 7.47
C PHE A 84 -7.71 -5.71 8.52
N SER A 85 -7.41 -4.59 9.18
CA SER A 85 -8.36 -3.95 10.10
C SER A 85 -9.35 -3.08 9.32
N PRO A 86 -10.66 -3.21 9.58
CA PRO A 86 -11.69 -2.42 8.92
C PRO A 86 -11.79 -0.99 9.46
N THR A 87 -11.07 -0.67 10.53
CA THR A 87 -11.13 0.64 11.22
C THR A 87 -10.59 1.77 10.35
N LEU A 88 -11.17 2.97 10.53
CA LEU A 88 -10.70 4.17 9.85
C LEU A 88 -9.27 4.52 10.23
N GLU A 89 -8.91 4.27 11.49
CA GLU A 89 -7.59 4.51 12.07
C GLU A 89 -6.55 3.65 11.36
N SER A 90 -6.85 2.38 11.10
CA SER A 90 -5.92 1.49 10.39
C SER A 90 -5.75 1.90 8.92
N LYS A 91 -6.83 2.36 8.27
CA LYS A 91 -6.77 2.95 6.94
C LYS A 91 -5.89 4.21 6.90
N LYS A 92 -6.07 5.11 7.86
CA LYS A 92 -5.25 6.32 8.00
C LYS A 92 -3.78 5.97 8.27
N ALA A 93 -3.51 5.03 9.16
CA ALA A 93 -2.16 4.58 9.49
C ALA A 93 -1.42 4.05 8.25
N LEU A 94 -2.11 3.26 7.42
CA LEU A 94 -1.52 2.74 6.18
C LEU A 94 -1.25 3.86 5.17
N LEU A 95 -2.14 4.85 5.03
CA LEU A 95 -1.89 6.03 4.19
C LEU A 95 -0.71 6.87 4.72
N TYR A 96 -0.63 7.12 6.02
CA TYR A 96 0.48 7.85 6.64
C TYR A 96 1.83 7.18 6.37
N SER A 97 1.85 5.85 6.29
CA SER A 97 3.05 5.09 5.91
C SER A 97 3.59 5.41 4.51
N VAL A 98 2.80 6.10 3.68
CA VAL A 98 3.19 6.61 2.36
C VAL A 98 3.41 8.12 2.36
N LEU A 99 2.59 8.88 3.11
CA LEU A 99 2.64 10.35 3.14
C LEU A 99 3.81 10.90 3.98
N GLU A 100 4.11 10.27 5.11
CA GLU A 100 5.06 10.78 6.10
C GLU A 100 6.42 10.06 6.04
N ARG A 101 6.51 8.93 5.33
CA ARG A 101 7.75 8.14 5.30
C ARG A 101 8.87 8.84 4.53
N LYS A 102 9.88 9.29 5.28
CA LYS A 102 11.18 9.74 4.77
C LYS A 102 12.22 8.61 4.67
N SER A 103 11.99 7.48 5.33
CA SER A 103 12.90 6.32 5.41
C SER A 103 12.29 5.04 4.83
N THR A 104 13.17 4.09 4.47
CA THR A 104 12.81 2.74 3.97
C THR A 104 12.04 1.94 5.02
N ILE A 105 11.10 1.10 4.57
CA ILE A 105 10.35 0.18 5.45
C ILE A 105 11.37 -0.80 6.04
N PRO A 106 11.53 -0.88 7.37
CA PRO A 106 12.36 -1.92 7.96
C PRO A 106 11.79 -3.28 7.55
N VAL A 107 12.65 -4.19 7.09
CA VAL A 107 12.28 -5.58 6.88
C VAL A 107 11.96 -6.13 8.26
N VAL A 108 10.67 -6.25 8.57
CA VAL A 108 10.23 -6.90 9.79
C VAL A 108 9.90 -8.32 9.40
N ASP A 109 10.74 -9.26 9.81
CA ASP A 109 10.37 -10.67 9.79
C ASP A 109 9.17 -10.81 10.74
N LEU A 110 8.02 -11.16 10.20
CA LEU A 110 6.82 -11.40 10.98
C LEU A 110 7.03 -12.69 11.79
N ILE A 111 7.59 -12.58 13.00
CA ILE A 111 7.69 -13.70 13.93
C ILE A 111 6.31 -13.87 14.58
N LEU A 112 5.50 -14.77 14.01
CA LEU A 112 4.33 -15.29 14.70
C LEU A 112 4.83 -16.16 15.86
N LYS A 113 4.60 -15.71 17.10
CA LYS A 113 4.80 -16.55 18.28
C LYS A 113 3.77 -17.69 18.18
N GLY A 114 4.23 -18.90 17.87
CA GLY A 114 3.37 -20.07 17.88
C GLY A 114 2.78 -20.26 19.28
N GLU A 115 1.51 -20.64 19.37
CA GLU A 115 0.78 -20.80 20.65
C GLU A 115 1.33 -21.91 21.57
N ASN A 116 2.43 -22.57 21.22
CA ASN A 116 2.90 -23.80 21.89
C ASN A 116 4.41 -23.86 22.20
N GLU A 117 5.09 -22.74 22.41
CA GLU A 117 6.35 -22.79 23.16
C GLU A 117 6.09 -22.62 24.64
N LYS A 118 5.90 -23.77 25.30
CA LYS A 118 6.09 -23.91 26.75
C LYS A 118 7.37 -23.15 27.12
N THR A 119 7.26 -22.24 28.07
CA THR A 119 8.38 -21.72 28.84
C THR A 119 9.32 -22.87 29.24
N ALA A 120 10.44 -22.99 28.52
CA ALA A 120 11.53 -23.85 28.92
C ALA A 120 12.22 -23.17 30.10
N SER A 121 11.85 -23.64 31.28
CA SER A 121 12.52 -23.38 32.55
C SER A 121 13.95 -23.92 32.54
N GLN A 122 14.84 -23.21 33.24
CA GLN A 122 16.13 -23.66 33.84
C GLN A 122 17.33 -23.83 32.86
N GLN A 123 18.28 -22.88 32.88
CA GLN A 123 19.50 -22.77 33.72
C GLN A 123 20.71 -23.51 33.12
N PRO A 124 21.91 -22.93 33.29
CA PRO A 124 22.74 -23.20 34.47
C PRO A 124 22.71 -22.07 35.50
#